data_AF-A0A1Y1SII3-F1
#
_entry.id   AF-A0A1Y1SII3-F1
#
_cell.length_a   1.000
_cell.length_b   1.000
_cell.length_c   1.000
_cell.angle_alpha   90.00
_cell.angle_beta   90.00
_cell.angle_gamma   90.00
#
_symmetry.space_group_name_H-M   'P 1'
#
loop_
_entity.id
_entity.type
_entity.pdbx_description
1 polymer ?
#
loop_
_entity_poly.entity_id
_entity_poly.type
_entity_poly.pdbx_seq_one_letter_code
_entity_poly.pdbx_strand_id
1 'polypeptide(L)'
;MMRRFSGAVSMGLMLLVLSGCVSTQAYRTPYAKKNPAPNHIILGDTGSRADLFFVEFDDEGWMYGDAQLNDVLKELDSVDVCETPPIILTFAHGWKHNAKPGNENVELVSAAVGELARLVPDRRVIAVYVGWKGQSQPIPILQELGTFYSRKAAASRVGYTGASLLFGALERKKGELVADSLKCLPVSGDEKNRVPLPYMVSIGHSFGSLLTYSAYQGALPGRMQTLASLEKEEDRAAYMADKANMVVLLNTAMEASRAQPIMQIPDSSCSGRCKTMLLAVTAKSDLATRFAFILGQSSSELFANVGQRKLEGLSQWWASRQTLGHYKPFVTGKVDFEELPEGSERLGKCYLQPKDREVAPIDPEDVPRTFCGYTIWDHIDNAAVDNPRIQVLSAEEAVGDGHGLEVNLVNLMYLALNVIAEEERLNLKSR
;
A
#
# COMPACT_ATOMS: atom_id res chain seq x y z
N MET A 1 -37.18 24.97 -35.83
CA MET A 1 -36.46 23.70 -36.05
C MET A 1 -35.38 23.39 -35.00
N MET A 2 -34.83 24.39 -34.27
CA MET A 2 -33.73 24.18 -33.31
C MET A 2 -34.10 23.59 -31.92
N ARG A 3 -35.38 23.56 -31.53
CA ARG A 3 -35.79 23.00 -30.21
C ARG A 3 -35.89 21.47 -30.13
N ARG A 4 -35.96 20.76 -31.26
CA ARG A 4 -36.05 19.29 -31.29
C ARG A 4 -34.68 18.59 -31.28
N PHE A 5 -33.61 19.29 -31.62
CA PHE A 5 -32.26 18.73 -31.63
C PHE A 5 -31.63 18.64 -30.22
N SER A 6 -31.90 19.59 -29.32
CA SER A 6 -31.35 19.56 -27.95
C SER A 6 -31.91 18.42 -27.09
N GLY A 7 -33.18 18.02 -27.30
CA GLY A 7 -33.79 16.90 -26.56
C GLY A 7 -33.21 15.55 -26.95
N ALA A 8 -32.95 15.32 -28.24
CA ALA A 8 -32.40 14.06 -28.74
C ALA A 8 -30.92 13.87 -28.34
N VAL A 9 -30.13 14.95 -28.33
CA VAL A 9 -28.73 14.90 -27.87
C VAL A 9 -28.66 14.66 -26.37
N SER A 10 -29.51 15.30 -25.57
CA SER A 10 -29.55 15.10 -24.11
C SER A 10 -30.03 13.69 -23.73
N MET A 11 -31.01 13.13 -24.46
CA MET A 11 -31.50 11.77 -24.24
C MET A 11 -30.50 10.70 -24.74
N GLY A 12 -29.78 10.97 -25.84
CA GLY A 12 -28.69 10.12 -26.32
C GLY A 12 -27.49 10.07 -25.37
N LEU A 13 -27.12 11.21 -24.75
CA LEU A 13 -26.07 11.27 -23.73
C LEU A 13 -26.49 10.49 -22.46
N MET A 14 -27.76 10.58 -22.06
CA MET A 14 -28.31 9.85 -20.91
C MET A 14 -28.40 8.33 -21.16
N LEU A 15 -28.70 7.91 -22.38
CA LEU A 15 -28.69 6.49 -22.81
C LEU A 15 -27.27 5.92 -22.94
N LEU A 16 -26.27 6.74 -23.30
CA LEU A 16 -24.85 6.34 -23.32
C LEU A 16 -24.26 6.15 -21.92
N VAL A 17 -24.73 6.93 -20.92
CA VAL A 17 -24.37 6.72 -19.51
C VAL A 17 -24.93 5.40 -18.96
N LEU A 18 -26.06 4.90 -19.51
CA LEU A 18 -26.73 3.68 -19.05
C LEU A 18 -26.27 2.39 -19.77
N SER A 19 -25.55 2.47 -20.89
CA SER A 19 -25.26 1.31 -21.75
C SER A 19 -23.83 0.75 -21.64
N GLY A 20 -22.98 1.31 -20.77
CA GLY A 20 -21.57 0.90 -20.63
C GLY A 20 -21.22 0.09 -19.37
N CYS A 21 -22.19 -0.53 -18.68
CA CYS A 21 -21.92 -1.29 -17.46
C CYS A 21 -20.86 -2.39 -17.70
N VAL A 22 -19.65 -2.20 -17.18
CA VAL A 22 -18.72 -3.32 -16.97
C VAL A 22 -19.41 -4.30 -16.04
N SER A 23 -19.45 -5.57 -16.46
CA SER A 23 -20.04 -6.72 -15.74
C SER A 23 -19.66 -6.69 -14.25
N THR A 24 -20.64 -6.79 -13.36
CA THR A 24 -20.46 -6.97 -11.90
C THR A 24 -20.01 -8.40 -11.62
N GLN A 25 -18.77 -8.72 -11.98
CA GLN A 25 -18.32 -10.09 -11.99
C GLN A 25 -16.89 -10.19 -11.50
N ALA A 26 -16.66 -11.19 -10.66
CA ALA A 26 -15.35 -11.72 -10.35
C ALA A 26 -14.65 -12.29 -11.60
N TYR A 27 -13.32 -12.21 -11.60
CA TYR A 27 -12.45 -12.73 -12.65
C TYR A 27 -11.73 -14.01 -12.23
N ARG A 28 -11.59 -14.23 -10.92
CA ARG A 28 -10.75 -15.26 -10.30
C ARG A 28 -11.58 -16.16 -9.38
N THR A 29 -12.88 -16.32 -9.65
CA THR A 29 -13.76 -17.26 -8.95
C THR A 29 -14.40 -18.25 -9.92
N PRO A 30 -14.81 -19.45 -9.46
CA PRO A 30 -15.56 -20.40 -10.28
C PRO A 30 -16.87 -19.84 -10.85
N TYR A 31 -17.40 -18.77 -10.26
CA TYR A 31 -18.62 -18.08 -10.69
C TYR A 31 -18.39 -17.03 -11.78
N ALA A 32 -17.15 -16.88 -12.28
CA ALA A 32 -16.86 -16.01 -13.41
C ALA A 32 -17.56 -16.52 -14.69
N LYS A 33 -18.41 -15.70 -15.30
CA LYS A 33 -19.21 -16.00 -16.50
C LYS A 33 -18.41 -16.37 -17.76
N LYS A 34 -17.08 -16.17 -17.78
CA LYS A 34 -16.18 -16.54 -18.89
C LYS A 34 -14.84 -17.00 -18.35
N ASN A 35 -14.46 -18.25 -18.64
CA ASN A 35 -13.17 -18.89 -18.36
C ASN A 35 -12.51 -18.40 -17.06
N PRO A 36 -12.95 -18.90 -15.89
CA PRO A 36 -12.39 -18.47 -14.61
C PRO A 36 -10.87 -18.72 -14.62
N ALA A 37 -10.11 -17.65 -14.44
CA ALA A 37 -8.68 -17.78 -14.25
C ALA A 37 -8.41 -18.29 -12.83
N PRO A 38 -7.31 -19.02 -12.60
CA PRO A 38 -6.98 -19.51 -11.27
C PRO A 38 -6.84 -18.33 -10.30
N ASN A 39 -7.32 -18.51 -9.08
CA ASN A 39 -7.21 -17.57 -7.96
C ASN A 39 -5.83 -17.56 -7.31
N HIS A 40 -4.86 -18.24 -7.92
CA HIS A 40 -3.52 -18.48 -7.41
C HIS A 40 -2.53 -18.57 -8.56
N ILE A 41 -1.37 -17.93 -8.41
CA ILE A 41 -0.25 -17.96 -9.35
C ILE A 41 1.01 -18.29 -8.54
N ILE A 42 1.74 -19.32 -8.95
CA ILE A 42 3.05 -19.68 -8.39
C ILE A 42 4.11 -18.83 -9.10
N LEU A 43 4.96 -18.15 -8.33
CA LEU A 43 5.99 -17.23 -8.82
C LEU A 43 7.40 -17.75 -8.41
N GLY A 44 8.32 -17.82 -9.38
CA GLY A 44 9.73 -18.19 -9.19
C GLY A 44 10.18 -19.46 -9.94
N ASP A 45 11.45 -19.50 -10.35
CA ASP A 45 12.05 -20.64 -11.05
C ASP A 45 12.47 -21.73 -10.05
N THR A 46 11.85 -22.90 -10.14
CA THR A 46 12.17 -24.14 -9.39
C THR A 46 12.15 -24.03 -7.86
N GLY A 47 11.05 -24.44 -7.24
CA GLY A 47 10.91 -24.56 -5.77
C GLY A 47 10.16 -23.41 -5.11
N SER A 48 9.13 -22.87 -5.78
CA SER A 48 8.04 -22.02 -5.25
C SER A 48 8.36 -21.33 -3.93
N ARG A 49 9.02 -20.16 -3.98
CA ARG A 49 9.20 -19.29 -2.79
C ARG A 49 8.28 -18.07 -2.77
N ALA A 50 7.50 -17.87 -3.83
CA ALA A 50 6.49 -16.84 -3.91
C ALA A 50 5.17 -17.35 -4.50
N ASP A 51 4.06 -16.91 -3.91
CA ASP A 51 2.72 -17.18 -4.42
C ASP A 51 1.87 -15.92 -4.39
N LEU A 52 1.05 -15.75 -5.42
CA LEU A 52 0.11 -14.65 -5.54
C LEU A 52 -1.32 -15.18 -5.60
N PHE A 53 -2.09 -14.88 -4.57
CA PHE A 53 -3.51 -15.18 -4.46
C PHE A 53 -4.37 -13.97 -4.81
N PHE A 54 -5.63 -14.21 -5.15
CA PHE A 54 -6.60 -13.16 -5.46
C PHE A 54 -7.81 -13.25 -4.54
N VAL A 55 -8.12 -12.15 -3.86
CA VAL A 55 -9.37 -11.98 -3.10
C VAL A 55 -10.13 -10.82 -3.71
N GLU A 56 -11.31 -11.10 -4.27
CA GLU A 56 -12.10 -10.13 -5.00
C GLU A 56 -13.34 -9.69 -4.22
N PHE A 57 -13.62 -8.39 -4.26
CA PHE A 57 -14.76 -7.75 -3.61
C PHE A 57 -15.68 -7.07 -4.60
N ASP A 58 -16.98 -7.07 -4.31
CA ASP A 58 -17.94 -6.18 -4.97
C ASP A 58 -17.86 -4.73 -4.44
N ASP A 59 -18.72 -3.85 -4.95
CA ASP A 59 -18.73 -2.42 -4.58
C ASP A 59 -19.19 -2.17 -3.13
N GLU A 60 -19.89 -3.12 -2.51
CA GLU A 60 -20.36 -3.06 -1.13
C GLU A 60 -19.36 -3.70 -0.15
N GLY A 61 -18.28 -4.28 -0.67
CA GLY A 61 -17.24 -4.95 0.10
C GLY A 61 -17.56 -6.41 0.42
N TRP A 62 -18.45 -7.06 -0.32
CA TRP A 62 -18.71 -8.48 -0.14
C TRP A 62 -17.67 -9.27 -0.94
N MET A 63 -17.06 -10.27 -0.31
CA MET A 63 -16.17 -11.19 -1.01
C MET A 63 -16.96 -12.00 -2.03
N TYR A 64 -16.45 -12.14 -3.25
CA TYR A 64 -17.12 -12.95 -4.28
C TYR A 64 -17.07 -14.45 -3.99
N GLY A 65 -16.20 -14.92 -3.10
CA GLY A 65 -16.22 -16.29 -2.60
C GLY A 65 -15.29 -16.51 -1.43
N ASP A 66 -15.81 -17.14 -0.38
CA ASP A 66 -15.06 -17.45 0.85
C ASP A 66 -13.84 -18.35 0.59
N ALA A 67 -13.89 -19.15 -0.47
CA ALA A 67 -12.78 -20.00 -0.91
C ALA A 67 -11.50 -19.19 -1.18
N GLN A 68 -11.61 -17.96 -1.69
CA GLN A 68 -10.43 -17.13 -2.00
C GLN A 68 -9.61 -16.80 -0.75
N LEU A 69 -10.27 -16.45 0.37
CA LEU A 69 -9.58 -16.24 1.64
C LEU A 69 -9.07 -17.56 2.24
N ASN A 70 -9.90 -18.61 2.20
CA ASN A 70 -9.54 -19.90 2.77
C ASN A 70 -8.31 -20.52 2.11
N ASP A 71 -8.16 -20.36 0.79
CA ASP A 71 -6.98 -20.84 0.06
C ASP A 71 -5.71 -20.13 0.52
N VAL A 72 -5.76 -18.82 0.78
CA VAL A 72 -4.62 -18.05 1.33
C VAL A 72 -4.27 -18.54 2.74
N LEU A 73 -5.27 -18.72 3.60
CA LEU A 73 -5.05 -19.17 4.98
C LEU A 73 -4.47 -20.58 5.01
N LYS A 74 -4.94 -21.46 4.13
CA LYS A 74 -4.42 -22.83 3.98
C LYS A 74 -2.98 -22.85 3.48
N GLU A 75 -2.63 -21.95 2.55
CA GLU A 75 -1.23 -21.82 2.12
C GLU A 75 -0.34 -21.36 3.29
N LEU A 76 -0.80 -20.38 4.07
CA LEU A 76 -0.09 -19.90 5.26
C LEU A 76 0.08 -21.00 6.32
N ASP A 77 -0.89 -21.89 6.48
CA ASP A 77 -0.81 -23.08 7.35
C ASP A 77 0.24 -24.09 6.91
N SER A 78 0.58 -24.11 5.62
CA SER A 78 1.53 -25.08 5.05
C SER A 78 2.99 -24.63 5.15
N VAL A 79 3.25 -23.38 5.54
CA VAL A 79 4.59 -22.81 5.60
C VAL A 79 5.36 -23.39 6.78
N ASP A 80 6.58 -23.89 6.51
CA ASP A 80 7.54 -24.18 7.57
C ASP A 80 8.10 -22.87 8.12
N VAL A 81 7.52 -22.41 9.23
CA VAL A 81 7.88 -21.15 9.89
C VAL A 81 9.23 -21.21 10.62
N CYS A 82 9.82 -22.39 10.79
CA CYS A 82 11.16 -22.54 11.36
C CYS A 82 12.24 -22.40 10.27
N GLU A 83 11.94 -22.78 9.03
CA GLU A 83 12.88 -22.67 7.91
C GLU A 83 12.67 -21.40 7.08
N THR A 84 11.42 -21.07 6.73
CA THR A 84 11.07 -19.99 5.81
C THR A 84 9.86 -19.16 6.28
N PRO A 85 9.98 -18.43 7.40
CA PRO A 85 8.90 -17.57 7.90
C PRO A 85 8.32 -16.67 6.82
N PRO A 86 6.99 -16.52 6.73
CA PRO A 86 6.39 -15.82 5.63
C PRO A 86 6.52 -14.30 5.73
N ILE A 87 6.59 -13.65 4.58
CA ILE A 87 6.17 -12.25 4.36
C ILE A 87 4.80 -12.30 3.70
N ILE A 88 3.79 -11.81 4.39
CA ILE A 88 2.41 -11.68 3.91
C ILE A 88 2.28 -10.31 3.27
N LEU A 89 2.19 -10.26 1.93
CA LEU A 89 2.08 -9.01 1.20
C LEU A 89 0.64 -8.85 0.69
N THR A 90 -0.02 -7.74 0.97
CA THR A 90 -1.30 -7.42 0.31
C THR A 90 -1.10 -6.27 -0.66
N PHE A 91 -1.81 -6.30 -1.79
CA PHE A 91 -1.83 -5.20 -2.74
C PHE A 91 -3.25 -4.87 -3.18
N ALA A 92 -3.73 -3.68 -2.82
CA ALA A 92 -4.98 -3.12 -3.31
C ALA A 92 -4.74 -2.22 -4.51
N HIS A 93 -5.36 -2.55 -5.64
CA HIS A 93 -5.18 -1.81 -6.88
C HIS A 93 -5.99 -0.51 -6.93
N GLY A 94 -5.56 0.39 -7.82
CA GLY A 94 -6.17 1.71 -8.04
C GLY A 94 -7.41 1.70 -8.92
N TRP A 95 -7.93 2.91 -9.16
CA TRP A 95 -9.01 3.19 -10.11
C TRP A 95 -8.65 2.69 -11.51
N LYS A 96 -9.65 2.30 -12.30
CA LYS A 96 -9.50 1.75 -13.66
C LYS A 96 -8.87 0.36 -13.78
N HIS A 97 -8.53 -0.31 -12.68
CA HIS A 97 -8.03 -1.69 -12.68
C HIS A 97 -9.01 -2.70 -12.08
N ASN A 98 -8.69 -3.98 -12.25
CA ASN A 98 -9.41 -5.15 -11.72
C ASN A 98 -8.46 -6.38 -11.70
N ALA A 99 -8.94 -7.53 -11.24
CA ALA A 99 -8.15 -8.76 -11.12
C ALA A 99 -8.14 -9.65 -12.39
N LYS A 100 -8.54 -9.12 -13.55
CA LYS A 100 -8.52 -9.87 -14.82
C LYS A 100 -7.08 -10.27 -15.20
N PRO A 101 -6.86 -11.47 -15.77
CA PRO A 101 -5.60 -11.80 -16.41
C PRO A 101 -5.20 -10.76 -17.48
N GLY A 102 -3.92 -10.39 -17.52
CA GLY A 102 -3.40 -9.37 -18.43
C GLY A 102 -3.72 -7.93 -18.01
N ASN A 103 -4.22 -7.70 -16.78
CA ASN A 103 -4.27 -6.35 -16.24
C ASN A 103 -2.87 -5.91 -15.81
N GLU A 104 -2.46 -4.69 -16.16
CA GLU A 104 -1.12 -4.16 -15.88
C GLU A 104 -0.75 -4.20 -14.39
N ASN A 105 -1.70 -3.93 -13.48
CA ASN A 105 -1.42 -4.03 -12.05
C ASN A 105 -1.23 -5.48 -11.59
N VAL A 106 -1.89 -6.44 -12.24
CA VAL A 106 -1.69 -7.86 -11.94
C VAL A 106 -0.30 -8.30 -12.41
N GLU A 107 0.11 -7.86 -13.60
CA GLU A 107 1.44 -8.15 -14.16
C GLU A 107 2.55 -7.51 -13.31
N LEU A 108 2.40 -6.22 -12.97
CA LEU A 108 3.33 -5.49 -12.11
C LEU A 108 3.48 -6.16 -10.75
N VAL A 109 2.38 -6.51 -10.08
CA VAL A 109 2.43 -7.16 -8.76
C VAL A 109 3.04 -8.55 -8.86
N SER A 110 2.75 -9.31 -9.92
CA SER A 110 3.36 -10.62 -10.14
C SER A 110 4.88 -10.52 -10.27
N ALA A 111 5.37 -9.54 -11.04
CA ALA A 111 6.80 -9.26 -11.16
C ALA A 111 7.40 -8.79 -9.83
N ALA A 112 6.74 -7.85 -9.13
CA ALA A 112 7.18 -7.31 -7.85
C ALA A 112 7.30 -8.38 -6.76
N VAL A 113 6.33 -9.30 -6.68
CA VAL A 113 6.33 -10.41 -5.72
C VAL A 113 7.45 -11.41 -6.02
N GLY A 114 7.66 -11.73 -7.29
CA GLY A 114 8.79 -12.56 -7.72
C GLY A 114 10.14 -11.92 -7.36
N GLU A 115 10.28 -10.61 -7.55
CA GLU A 115 11.50 -9.88 -7.20
C GLU A 115 11.71 -9.79 -5.69
N LEU A 116 10.65 -9.53 -4.91
CA LEU A 116 10.76 -9.52 -3.45
C LEU A 116 11.31 -10.85 -2.93
N ALA A 117 10.83 -11.99 -3.45
CA ALA A 117 11.35 -13.30 -3.06
C ALA A 117 12.83 -13.51 -3.41
N ARG A 118 13.36 -12.83 -4.43
CA ARG A 118 14.80 -12.81 -4.73
C ARG A 118 15.57 -11.94 -3.75
N LEU A 119 15.00 -10.82 -3.32
CA LEU A 119 15.61 -9.89 -2.36
C LEU A 119 15.66 -10.44 -0.93
N VAL A 120 14.69 -11.29 -0.56
CA VAL A 120 14.59 -11.96 0.75
C VAL A 120 14.62 -13.48 0.62
N PRO A 121 15.75 -14.09 0.20
CA PRO A 121 15.80 -15.51 -0.16
C PRO A 121 15.50 -16.47 0.99
N ASP A 122 15.63 -16.02 2.24
CA ASP A 122 15.38 -16.78 3.47
C ASP A 122 13.90 -16.69 3.92
N ARG A 123 13.03 -16.13 3.08
CA ARG A 123 11.61 -15.89 3.39
C ARG A 123 10.70 -16.53 2.34
N ARG A 124 9.53 -16.96 2.80
CA ARG A 124 8.42 -17.35 1.95
C ARG A 124 7.56 -16.11 1.65
N VAL A 125 7.32 -15.75 0.39
CA VAL A 125 6.47 -14.60 0.06
C VAL A 125 5.07 -15.06 -0.32
N ILE A 126 4.08 -14.75 0.50
CA ILE A 126 2.67 -15.05 0.19
C ILE A 126 1.96 -13.73 -0.03
N ALA A 127 1.63 -13.46 -1.28
CA ALA A 127 1.00 -12.21 -1.70
C ALA A 127 -0.50 -12.40 -1.95
N VAL A 128 -1.28 -11.36 -1.65
CA VAL A 128 -2.73 -11.29 -1.87
C VAL A 128 -3.06 -10.03 -2.67
N TYR A 129 -3.51 -10.23 -3.91
CA TYR A 129 -4.08 -9.18 -4.73
C TYR A 129 -5.54 -8.92 -4.30
N VAL A 130 -5.78 -7.72 -3.79
CA VAL A 130 -7.10 -7.25 -3.36
C VAL A 130 -7.80 -6.62 -4.57
N GLY A 131 -8.64 -7.42 -5.21
CA GLY A 131 -9.44 -7.04 -6.37
C GLY A 131 -10.73 -6.36 -5.96
N TRP A 132 -11.07 -5.24 -6.58
CA TRP A 132 -12.38 -4.60 -6.46
C TRP A 132 -12.76 -3.95 -7.81
N LYS A 133 -13.98 -3.44 -7.94
CA LYS A 133 -14.43 -2.84 -9.21
C LYS A 133 -13.94 -1.39 -9.37
N GLY A 134 -12.63 -1.26 -9.56
CA GLY A 134 -11.97 0.01 -9.90
C GLY A 134 -12.30 0.47 -11.32
N GLN A 135 -12.41 -0.45 -12.28
CA GLN A 135 -12.87 -0.18 -13.64
C GLN A 135 -14.38 -0.38 -13.77
N SER A 136 -15.14 0.68 -14.07
CA SER A 136 -16.60 0.62 -14.19
C SER A 136 -17.15 0.89 -15.59
N GLN A 137 -16.35 1.50 -16.47
CA GLN A 137 -16.74 1.90 -17.83
C GLN A 137 -15.56 1.68 -18.80
N PRO A 138 -15.80 1.16 -20.03
CA PRO A 138 -14.74 0.97 -21.02
C PRO A 138 -14.42 2.26 -21.80
N ILE A 139 -15.23 3.32 -21.68
CA ILE A 139 -15.06 4.58 -22.42
C ILE A 139 -14.23 5.57 -21.58
N PRO A 140 -13.01 5.96 -22.03
CA PRO A 140 -12.06 6.75 -21.22
C PRO A 140 -12.63 8.08 -20.70
N ILE A 141 -13.32 8.85 -21.55
CA ILE A 141 -13.83 10.19 -21.19
C ILE A 141 -14.95 10.12 -20.15
N LEU A 142 -15.88 9.16 -20.27
CA LEU A 142 -16.97 8.97 -19.30
C LEU A 142 -16.46 8.37 -18.00
N GLN A 143 -15.41 7.56 -18.06
CA GLN A 143 -14.73 7.05 -16.88
C GLN A 143 -14.16 8.22 -16.08
N GLU A 144 -13.44 9.15 -16.72
CA GLU A 144 -12.66 10.20 -16.05
C GLU A 144 -13.49 11.21 -15.25
N LEU A 145 -14.61 11.67 -15.78
CA LEU A 145 -15.45 12.67 -15.09
C LEU A 145 -16.68 12.05 -14.39
N GLY A 146 -17.17 10.91 -14.85
CA GLY A 146 -18.41 10.32 -14.36
C GLY A 146 -18.25 9.33 -13.21
N THR A 147 -17.09 8.67 -13.07
CA THR A 147 -16.96 7.53 -12.15
C THR A 147 -16.10 7.79 -10.91
N PHE A 148 -15.21 8.79 -10.96
CA PHE A 148 -14.22 9.07 -9.92
C PHE A 148 -14.80 9.03 -8.50
N TYR A 149 -15.83 9.83 -8.21
CA TYR A 149 -16.45 9.90 -6.88
C TYR A 149 -17.09 8.60 -6.44
N SER A 150 -17.86 7.98 -7.33
CA SER A 150 -18.53 6.70 -7.05
C SER A 150 -17.50 5.61 -6.74
N ARG A 151 -16.36 5.61 -7.45
CA ARG A 151 -15.28 4.64 -7.27
C ARG A 151 -14.44 4.96 -6.03
N LYS A 152 -14.23 6.23 -5.70
CA LYS A 152 -13.60 6.66 -4.44
C LYS A 152 -14.43 6.22 -3.23
N ALA A 153 -15.75 6.45 -3.29
CA ALA A 153 -16.70 6.03 -2.26
C ALA A 153 -16.75 4.50 -2.14
N ALA A 154 -16.78 3.78 -3.27
CA ALA A 154 -16.70 2.32 -3.29
C ALA A 154 -15.39 1.82 -2.67
N ALA A 155 -14.23 2.34 -3.07
CA ALA A 155 -12.93 1.97 -2.49
C ALA A 155 -12.91 2.15 -0.97
N SER A 156 -13.39 3.29 -0.47
CA SER A 156 -13.48 3.55 0.97
C SER A 156 -14.44 2.58 1.68
N ARG A 157 -15.59 2.27 1.05
CA ARG A 157 -16.58 1.31 1.58
C ARG A 157 -16.04 -0.10 1.65
N VAL A 158 -15.47 -0.61 0.55
CA VAL A 158 -14.79 -1.91 0.48
C VAL A 158 -13.69 -1.99 1.53
N GLY A 159 -12.93 -0.91 1.68
CA GLY A 159 -11.90 -0.77 2.72
C GLY A 159 -12.44 -0.99 4.12
N TYR A 160 -13.47 -0.23 4.50
CA TYR A 160 -14.07 -0.29 5.85
C TYR A 160 -14.76 -1.63 6.14
N THR A 161 -15.30 -2.29 5.12
CA THR A 161 -16.13 -3.51 5.25
C THR A 161 -15.33 -4.78 4.95
N GLY A 162 -15.30 -5.23 3.69
CA GLY A 162 -14.69 -6.50 3.31
C GLY A 162 -13.18 -6.57 3.51
N ALA A 163 -12.46 -5.52 3.10
CA ALA A 163 -11.00 -5.53 3.16
C ALA A 163 -10.49 -5.48 4.61
N SER A 164 -11.20 -4.81 5.53
CA SER A 164 -10.85 -4.82 6.96
C SER A 164 -10.98 -6.23 7.56
N LEU A 165 -11.97 -7.02 7.12
CA LEU A 165 -12.12 -8.43 7.51
C LEU A 165 -10.99 -9.30 6.94
N LEU A 166 -10.65 -9.13 5.66
CA LEU A 166 -9.52 -9.82 5.04
C LEU A 166 -8.22 -9.52 5.78
N PHE A 167 -7.89 -8.24 5.97
CA PHE A 167 -6.65 -7.85 6.65
C PHE A 167 -6.65 -8.33 8.09
N GLY A 168 -7.76 -8.21 8.83
CA GLY A 168 -7.87 -8.74 10.19
C GLY A 168 -7.68 -10.26 10.27
N ALA A 169 -8.16 -11.02 9.27
CA ALA A 169 -7.94 -12.46 9.20
C ALA A 169 -6.47 -12.80 8.94
N LEU A 170 -5.82 -12.13 7.99
CA LEU A 170 -4.39 -12.30 7.71
C LEU A 170 -3.51 -11.89 8.89
N GLU A 171 -3.87 -10.82 9.60
CA GLU A 171 -3.16 -10.37 10.79
C GLU A 171 -3.27 -11.34 11.95
N ARG A 172 -4.46 -11.89 12.19
CA ARG A 172 -4.66 -12.95 13.17
C ARG A 172 -3.78 -14.14 12.82
N LYS A 173 -3.80 -14.55 11.55
CA LYS A 173 -2.98 -15.67 11.08
C LYS A 173 -1.48 -15.40 11.26
N LYS A 174 -1.03 -14.21 10.91
CA LYS A 174 0.35 -13.76 11.17
C LYS A 174 0.70 -13.88 12.65
N GLY A 175 -0.18 -13.47 13.56
CA GLY A 175 0.03 -13.59 15.00
C GLY A 175 0.21 -15.04 15.47
N GLU A 176 -0.59 -15.97 14.94
CA GLU A 176 -0.43 -17.41 15.18
C GLU A 176 0.95 -17.90 14.70
N LEU A 177 1.33 -17.55 13.46
CA LEU A 177 2.62 -17.92 12.90
C LEU A 177 3.79 -17.32 13.68
N VAL A 178 3.66 -16.09 14.20
CA VAL A 178 4.67 -15.46 15.08
C VAL A 178 4.85 -16.30 16.34
N ALA A 179 3.74 -16.70 16.99
CA ALA A 179 3.78 -17.54 18.18
C ALA A 179 4.44 -18.90 17.91
N ASP A 180 4.24 -19.47 16.71
CA ASP A 180 4.88 -20.71 16.30
C ASP A 180 6.38 -20.54 15.98
N SER A 181 6.76 -19.48 15.25
CA SER A 181 8.18 -19.15 15.01
C SER A 181 8.98 -18.96 16.30
N LEU A 182 8.36 -18.39 17.35
CA LEU A 182 9.02 -18.22 18.65
C LEU A 182 9.36 -19.56 19.32
N LYS A 183 8.66 -20.65 18.99
CA LYS A 183 8.97 -22.01 19.49
C LYS A 183 10.16 -22.65 18.77
N CYS A 184 10.49 -22.17 17.57
CA CYS A 184 11.64 -22.64 16.80
C CYS A 184 12.99 -22.12 17.34
N LEU A 185 12.96 -21.16 18.27
CA LEU A 185 14.17 -20.56 18.81
C LEU A 185 14.97 -21.57 19.66
N PRO A 186 16.29 -21.70 19.46
CA PRO A 186 17.10 -22.57 20.29
C PRO A 186 17.06 -22.12 21.75
N VAL A 187 16.90 -23.09 22.67
CA VAL A 187 16.86 -22.87 24.13
C VAL A 187 18.19 -22.32 24.67
N SER A 188 19.28 -22.57 23.96
CA SER A 188 20.59 -21.98 24.23
C SER A 188 20.62 -20.57 23.64
N GLY A 189 20.80 -19.55 24.49
CA GLY A 189 20.73 -18.11 24.19
C GLY A 189 21.77 -17.55 23.21
N ASP A 190 21.99 -18.24 22.09
CA ASP A 190 22.75 -17.76 20.96
C ASP A 190 21.79 -16.96 20.06
N GLU A 191 21.67 -15.65 20.34
CA GLU A 191 20.78 -14.74 19.62
C GLU A 191 21.10 -14.62 18.13
N LYS A 192 22.30 -15.06 17.72
CA LYS A 192 22.82 -14.99 16.35
C LYS A 192 22.11 -15.91 15.35
N ASN A 193 21.33 -16.89 15.81
CA ASN A 193 20.62 -17.86 14.96
C ASN A 193 19.08 -17.72 15.04
N ARG A 194 18.55 -16.56 15.48
CA ARG A 194 17.10 -16.37 15.53
C ARG A 194 16.49 -16.28 14.13
N VAL A 195 15.61 -17.21 13.80
CA VAL A 195 14.77 -17.20 12.61
C VAL A 195 13.97 -15.87 12.55
N PRO A 196 13.83 -15.22 11.39
CA PRO A 196 12.99 -14.02 11.25
C PRO A 196 11.53 -14.29 11.68
N LEU A 197 10.85 -13.29 12.21
CA LEU A 197 9.42 -13.46 12.53
C LEU A 197 8.55 -13.20 11.30
N PRO A 198 7.41 -13.87 11.17
CA PRO A 198 6.43 -13.59 10.13
C PRO A 198 6.06 -12.10 10.11
N TYR A 199 6.04 -11.53 8.92
CA TYR A 199 5.84 -10.09 8.73
C TYR A 199 4.70 -9.85 7.74
N MET A 200 3.95 -8.78 7.93
CA MET A 200 2.88 -8.40 7.00
C MET A 200 3.02 -6.97 6.54
N VAL A 201 2.87 -6.79 5.24
CA VAL A 201 2.91 -5.50 4.56
C VAL A 201 1.66 -5.34 3.71
N SER A 202 0.96 -4.22 3.89
CA SER A 202 -0.26 -3.92 3.15
C SER A 202 -0.07 -2.70 2.27
N ILE A 203 0.01 -2.93 0.97
CA ILE A 203 0.26 -1.92 -0.05
C ILE A 203 -1.07 -1.53 -0.70
N GLY A 204 -1.29 -0.24 -0.91
CA GLY A 204 -2.37 0.24 -1.76
C GLY A 204 -1.89 1.36 -2.68
N HIS A 205 -2.38 1.35 -3.92
CA HIS A 205 -2.09 2.40 -4.91
C HIS A 205 -3.32 3.23 -5.26
N SER A 206 -3.21 4.56 -5.32
CA SER A 206 -4.27 5.46 -5.78
C SER A 206 -5.59 5.31 -4.98
N PHE A 207 -6.67 4.76 -5.54
CA PHE A 207 -7.87 4.42 -4.75
C PHE A 207 -7.70 3.15 -3.92
N GLY A 208 -6.81 2.25 -4.32
CA GLY A 208 -6.39 1.12 -3.50
C GLY A 208 -5.69 1.56 -2.21
N SER A 209 -4.96 2.68 -2.20
CA SER A 209 -4.39 3.22 -0.96
C SER A 209 -5.48 3.74 -0.03
N LEU A 210 -6.55 4.35 -0.56
CA LEU A 210 -7.72 4.76 0.21
C LEU A 210 -8.45 3.56 0.80
N LEU A 211 -8.63 2.50 0.02
CA LEU A 211 -9.18 1.22 0.48
C LEU A 211 -8.33 0.65 1.61
N THR A 212 -7.02 0.52 1.39
CA THR A 212 -6.08 0.00 2.37
C THR A 212 -6.11 0.83 3.65
N TYR A 213 -5.98 2.16 3.56
CA TYR A 213 -6.03 3.03 4.74
C TYR A 213 -7.37 2.94 5.47
N SER A 214 -8.49 2.89 4.76
CA SER A 214 -9.83 2.76 5.36
C SER A 214 -9.98 1.46 6.15
N ALA A 215 -9.35 0.37 5.70
CA ALA A 215 -9.31 -0.90 6.43
C ALA A 215 -8.49 -0.81 7.74
N TYR A 216 -7.44 0.03 7.76
CA TYR A 216 -6.58 0.23 8.92
C TYR A 216 -6.99 1.40 9.83
N GLN A 217 -7.89 2.28 9.37
CA GLN A 217 -8.25 3.55 10.03
C GLN A 217 -8.63 3.36 11.51
N GLY A 218 -9.34 2.29 11.85
CA GLY A 218 -9.76 2.03 13.23
C GLY A 218 -8.66 1.39 14.09
N ALA A 219 -7.74 0.64 13.48
CA ALA A 219 -6.76 -0.17 14.21
C ALA A 219 -5.41 0.54 14.39
N LEU A 220 -4.95 1.27 13.37
CA LEU A 220 -3.63 1.89 13.37
C LEU A 220 -3.43 2.92 14.50
N PRO A 221 -4.36 3.86 14.78
CA PRO A 221 -4.23 4.78 15.89
C PRO A 221 -4.10 4.06 17.24
N GLY A 222 -4.98 3.09 17.50
CA GLY A 222 -4.97 2.34 18.76
C GLY A 222 -3.68 1.53 18.95
N ARG A 223 -3.09 1.02 17.86
CA ARG A 223 -1.80 0.31 17.91
C ARG A 223 -0.65 1.24 18.28
N MET A 224 -0.57 2.40 17.63
CA MET A 224 0.47 3.39 17.92
C MET A 224 0.34 3.92 19.36
N GLN A 225 -0.88 4.19 19.82
CA GLN A 225 -1.14 4.58 21.21
C GLN A 225 -0.76 3.49 22.21
N THR A 226 -1.13 2.22 21.92
CA THR A 226 -0.75 1.08 22.77
C THR A 226 0.76 0.99 22.87
N LEU A 227 1.46 1.03 21.74
CA LEU A 227 2.91 0.94 21.68
C LEU A 227 3.60 2.08 22.44
N ALA A 228 3.10 3.31 22.31
CA ALA A 228 3.62 4.47 23.03
C ALA A 228 3.40 4.38 24.56
N SER A 229 2.40 3.61 25.00
CA SER A 229 2.12 3.38 26.43
C SER A 229 2.91 2.24 27.06
N LEU A 230 3.57 1.40 26.26
CA LEU A 230 4.38 0.29 26.77
C LEU A 230 5.73 0.81 27.25
N GLU A 231 5.99 0.67 28.55
CA GLU A 231 7.23 1.15 29.18
C GLU A 231 8.42 0.23 28.95
N LYS A 232 8.18 -1.09 28.86
CA LYS A 232 9.25 -2.08 28.72
C LYS A 232 9.57 -2.37 27.26
N GLU A 233 10.85 -2.37 26.92
CA GLU A 233 11.31 -2.64 25.56
C GLU A 233 10.96 -4.06 25.08
N GLU A 234 10.95 -5.04 25.97
CA GLU A 234 10.53 -6.41 25.64
C GLU A 234 9.05 -6.49 25.27
N ASP A 235 8.18 -5.81 26.02
CA ASP A 235 6.73 -5.76 25.74
C ASP A 235 6.48 -5.03 24.42
N ARG A 236 7.23 -3.95 24.15
CA ARG A 236 7.20 -3.22 22.87
C ARG A 236 7.63 -4.12 21.72
N ALA A 237 8.73 -4.84 21.85
CA ALA A 237 9.24 -5.75 20.82
C ALA A 237 8.23 -6.87 20.52
N ALA A 238 7.65 -7.49 21.55
CA ALA A 238 6.62 -8.52 21.41
C ALA A 238 5.35 -7.96 20.74
N TYR A 239 4.90 -6.78 21.18
CA TYR A 239 3.75 -6.10 20.58
C TYR A 239 4.00 -5.74 19.11
N MET A 240 5.20 -5.27 18.77
CA MET A 240 5.59 -4.96 17.40
C MET A 240 5.61 -6.22 16.53
N ALA A 241 6.19 -7.31 17.00
CA ALA A 241 6.19 -8.57 16.27
C ALA A 241 4.77 -9.06 15.93
N ASP A 242 3.84 -8.92 16.88
CA ASP A 242 2.46 -9.38 16.71
C ASP A 242 1.57 -8.37 15.96
N LYS A 243 1.64 -7.08 16.27
CA LYS A 243 0.67 -6.06 15.81
C LYS A 243 1.22 -5.05 14.83
N ALA A 244 2.53 -4.96 14.64
CA ALA A 244 3.11 -4.00 13.69
C ALA A 244 3.17 -4.57 12.28
N ASN A 245 2.20 -4.15 11.49
CA ASN A 245 2.21 -4.30 10.04
C ASN A 245 2.66 -2.99 9.43
N MET A 246 3.35 -3.07 8.31
CA MET A 246 3.68 -1.88 7.52
C MET A 246 2.58 -1.63 6.52
N VAL A 247 1.99 -0.45 6.58
CA VAL A 247 1.00 0.02 5.61
C VAL A 247 1.72 0.94 4.62
N VAL A 248 1.68 0.60 3.34
CA VAL A 248 2.31 1.38 2.27
C VAL A 248 1.26 2.00 1.37
N LEU A 249 1.25 3.32 1.27
CA LEU A 249 0.30 4.09 0.47
C LEU A 249 1.02 4.77 -0.69
N LEU A 250 0.86 4.24 -1.90
CA LEU A 250 1.50 4.76 -3.10
C LEU A 250 0.55 5.70 -3.84
N ASN A 251 1.01 6.93 -4.12
CA ASN A 251 0.23 7.99 -4.80
C ASN A 251 -1.19 8.10 -4.24
N THR A 252 -1.28 8.30 -2.93
CA THR A 252 -2.57 8.15 -2.25
C THR A 252 -3.55 9.24 -2.66
N ALA A 253 -4.72 8.82 -3.15
CA ALA A 253 -5.81 9.73 -3.56
C ALA A 253 -6.78 10.03 -2.39
N MET A 254 -6.25 10.03 -1.17
CA MET A 254 -6.96 10.29 0.07
C MET A 254 -6.68 11.71 0.57
N GLU A 255 -7.69 12.39 1.12
CA GLU A 255 -7.53 13.67 1.81
C GLU A 255 -6.55 13.55 2.99
N ALA A 256 -5.66 14.53 3.14
CA ALA A 256 -4.78 14.61 4.30
C ALA A 256 -5.58 14.65 5.62
N SER A 257 -6.75 15.28 5.65
CA SER A 257 -7.59 15.36 6.85
C SER A 257 -7.98 14.00 7.43
N ARG A 258 -8.04 12.94 6.61
CA ARG A 258 -8.30 11.58 7.10
C ARG A 258 -7.15 11.01 7.93
N ALA A 259 -5.92 11.45 7.67
CA ALA A 259 -4.73 11.02 8.40
C ALA A 259 -4.46 11.84 9.67
N GLN A 260 -5.15 12.96 9.86
CA GLN A 260 -4.91 13.85 11.00
C GLN A 260 -4.90 13.14 12.37
N PRO A 261 -5.80 12.19 12.68
CA PRO A 261 -5.80 11.53 14.00
C PRO A 261 -4.54 10.72 14.30
N ILE A 262 -3.88 10.15 13.29
CA ILE A 262 -2.65 9.37 13.50
C ILE A 262 -1.41 10.25 13.55
N MET A 263 -1.40 11.39 12.85
CA MET A 263 -0.26 12.31 12.84
C MET A 263 0.02 12.96 14.20
N GLN A 264 -1.00 13.00 15.06
CA GLN A 264 -0.92 13.59 16.41
C GLN A 264 -0.55 12.59 17.50
N ILE A 265 -0.23 11.34 17.17
CA ILE A 265 0.17 10.35 18.16
C ILE A 265 1.70 10.45 18.31
N PRO A 266 2.24 11.08 19.36
CA PRO A 266 3.69 11.12 19.54
C PRO A 266 4.22 9.71 19.82
N ASP A 267 5.46 9.43 19.43
CA ASP A 267 6.17 8.23 19.90
C ASP A 267 7.51 8.62 20.55
N SER A 268 7.43 9.01 21.83
CA SER A 268 8.59 9.43 22.64
C SER A 268 9.49 8.28 23.08
N SER A 269 9.12 7.04 22.75
CA SER A 269 9.75 5.83 23.28
C SER A 269 10.74 5.19 22.30
N CYS A 270 10.90 5.78 21.12
CA CYS A 270 11.85 5.30 20.14
C CYS A 270 13.05 6.25 20.05
N SER A 271 14.16 5.89 20.71
CA SER A 271 15.43 6.60 20.62
C SER A 271 16.27 6.04 19.46
N GLY A 272 16.01 6.48 18.23
CA GLY A 272 16.73 6.04 17.03
C GLY A 272 15.80 5.67 15.86
N ARG A 273 16.24 4.74 15.00
CA ARG A 273 15.44 4.30 13.84
C ARG A 273 14.36 3.32 14.24
N CYS A 274 13.11 3.75 14.05
CA CYS A 274 11.92 2.99 14.40
C CYS A 274 11.40 2.23 13.19
N LYS A 275 11.00 0.97 13.39
CA LYS A 275 10.27 0.23 12.36
C LYS A 275 9.05 1.03 11.88
N THR A 276 9.00 1.26 10.57
CA THR A 276 7.95 2.04 9.92
C THR A 276 6.62 1.28 9.97
N MET A 277 5.56 1.92 10.46
CA MET A 277 4.19 1.36 10.46
C MET A 277 3.34 1.94 9.33
N LEU A 278 3.57 3.20 8.96
CA LEU A 278 2.92 3.84 7.82
C LEU A 278 3.96 4.50 6.94
N LEU A 279 4.05 4.06 5.69
CA LEU A 279 4.84 4.67 4.64
C LEU A 279 3.89 5.18 3.55
N ALA A 280 3.71 6.48 3.42
CA ALA A 280 3.00 7.09 2.29
C ALA A 280 4.01 7.73 1.35
N VAL A 281 4.00 7.37 0.07
CA VAL A 281 4.89 7.97 -0.93
C VAL A 281 4.07 8.55 -2.06
N THR A 282 4.28 9.82 -2.39
CA THR A 282 3.54 10.52 -3.44
C THR A 282 4.50 11.21 -4.41
N ALA A 283 4.38 10.92 -5.70
CA ALA A 283 5.13 11.60 -6.75
C ALA A 283 4.59 13.02 -6.98
N LYS A 284 5.48 14.02 -7.10
CA LYS A 284 5.08 15.42 -7.39
C LYS A 284 4.41 15.60 -8.75
N SER A 285 4.76 14.77 -9.73
CA SER A 285 4.25 14.79 -11.11
C SER A 285 2.87 14.13 -11.29
N ASP A 286 2.30 13.51 -10.25
CA ASP A 286 1.04 12.77 -10.37
C ASP A 286 -0.15 13.69 -10.75
N LEU A 287 -0.50 13.68 -12.04
CA LEU A 287 -1.60 14.40 -12.66
C LEU A 287 -2.98 14.11 -12.02
N ALA A 288 -3.21 12.89 -11.51
CA ALA A 288 -4.48 12.51 -10.89
C ALA A 288 -4.72 13.28 -9.58
N THR A 289 -3.65 13.63 -8.85
CA THR A 289 -3.74 14.44 -7.63
C THR A 289 -3.81 15.94 -7.89
N ARG A 290 -3.20 16.44 -8.99
CA ARG A 290 -3.22 17.88 -9.34
C ARG A 290 -4.54 18.35 -9.97
N PHE A 291 -5.24 17.53 -10.76
CA PHE A 291 -6.46 17.96 -11.46
C PHE A 291 -7.77 17.47 -10.82
N ALA A 292 -7.80 16.26 -10.24
CA ALA A 292 -9.04 15.71 -9.69
C ALA A 292 -9.45 16.32 -8.34
N PHE A 293 -8.52 16.79 -7.52
CA PHE A 293 -8.86 17.36 -6.20
C PHE A 293 -9.32 18.82 -6.24
N ILE A 294 -8.99 19.59 -7.30
CA ILE A 294 -9.39 21.00 -7.45
C ILE A 294 -10.79 21.11 -8.09
N LEU A 295 -11.14 20.22 -9.02
CA LEU A 295 -12.46 20.17 -9.65
C LEU A 295 -13.45 19.25 -8.90
N GLY A 296 -12.95 18.55 -7.87
CA GLY A 296 -13.50 17.30 -7.37
C GLY A 296 -14.07 17.32 -5.95
N GLN A 297 -14.42 18.48 -5.39
CA GLN A 297 -15.22 18.50 -4.17
C GLN A 297 -16.68 18.58 -4.56
N SER A 298 -17.48 17.66 -4.04
CA SER A 298 -18.93 17.71 -4.17
C SER A 298 -19.43 19.12 -3.86
N SER A 299 -20.46 19.59 -4.55
CA SER A 299 -21.13 20.85 -4.20
C SER A 299 -21.44 20.92 -2.68
N SER A 300 -21.73 19.78 -2.05
CA SER A 300 -21.91 19.68 -0.60
C SER A 300 -20.69 19.96 0.27
N GLU A 301 -19.44 19.80 -0.19
CA GLU A 301 -18.22 20.14 0.57
C GLU A 301 -17.79 21.61 0.39
N LEU A 302 -18.18 22.22 -0.73
CA LEU A 302 -18.09 23.67 -0.94
C LEU A 302 -19.15 24.43 -0.11
N PHE A 303 -20.32 23.81 0.13
CA PHE A 303 -21.39 24.35 0.99
C PHE A 303 -21.38 23.80 2.43
N ALA A 304 -20.64 22.73 2.71
CA ALA A 304 -20.35 22.32 4.07
C ALA A 304 -19.46 23.40 4.67
N ASN A 305 -19.91 24.00 5.76
CA ASN A 305 -19.07 24.83 6.61
C ASN A 305 -18.00 23.95 7.27
N VAL A 306 -17.02 23.45 6.49
CA VAL A 306 -15.75 22.97 7.02
C VAL A 306 -15.10 24.21 7.60
N GLY A 307 -15.39 24.47 8.88
CA GLY A 307 -14.97 25.69 9.56
C GLY A 307 -13.48 25.91 9.35
N GLN A 308 -13.06 27.18 9.29
CA GLN A 308 -11.64 27.56 9.30
C GLN A 308 -11.00 27.29 10.67
N ARG A 309 -11.24 26.11 11.25
CA ARG A 309 -10.68 25.72 12.52
C ARG A 309 -9.20 25.42 12.29
N LYS A 310 -8.36 26.30 12.83
CA LYS A 310 -6.93 26.04 12.96
C LYS A 310 -6.73 25.22 14.24
N LEU A 311 -6.22 24.01 14.11
CA LEU A 311 -5.71 23.23 15.23
C LEU A 311 -4.19 23.38 15.18
N GLU A 312 -3.58 24.08 16.14
CA GLU A 312 -2.11 24.19 16.26
C GLU A 312 -1.40 24.61 14.95
N GLY A 313 -2.01 25.52 14.18
CA GLY A 313 -1.47 25.97 12.89
C GLY A 313 -1.84 25.12 11.67
N LEU A 314 -2.46 23.94 11.86
CA LEU A 314 -3.00 23.10 10.78
C LEU A 314 -4.35 23.62 10.30
N SER A 315 -4.50 23.75 8.97
CA SER A 315 -5.76 24.15 8.35
C SER A 315 -6.58 22.94 7.93
N GLN A 316 -7.70 22.69 8.61
CA GLN A 316 -8.65 21.64 8.22
C GLN A 316 -9.15 21.81 6.77
N TRP A 317 -9.30 23.06 6.34
CA TRP A 317 -9.74 23.41 4.99
C TRP A 317 -8.73 22.96 3.92
N TRP A 318 -7.43 23.18 4.15
CA TRP A 318 -6.37 22.75 3.25
C TRP A 318 -6.17 21.23 3.31
N ALA A 319 -6.20 20.65 4.51
CA ALA A 319 -6.07 19.20 4.70
C ALA A 319 -7.19 18.40 4.00
N SER A 320 -8.38 18.97 3.84
CA SER A 320 -9.50 18.33 3.14
C SER A 320 -9.46 18.51 1.62
N ARG A 321 -8.56 19.37 1.10
CA ARG A 321 -8.44 19.70 -0.33
C ARG A 321 -7.14 19.21 -0.96
N GLN A 322 -6.19 18.77 -0.14
CA GLN A 322 -4.92 18.23 -0.58
C GLN A 322 -4.85 16.75 -0.22
N THR A 323 -4.21 15.97 -1.07
CA THR A 323 -3.88 14.59 -0.72
C THR A 323 -2.81 14.54 0.36
N LEU A 324 -2.72 13.41 1.05
CA LEU A 324 -1.75 13.20 2.14
C LEU A 324 -0.32 13.63 1.77
N GLY A 325 0.20 13.23 0.61
CA GLY A 325 1.56 13.57 0.19
C GLY A 325 1.76 14.98 -0.34
N HIS A 326 0.69 15.75 -0.59
CA HIS A 326 0.75 17.15 -1.03
C HIS A 326 0.45 18.15 0.08
N TYR A 327 -0.11 17.69 1.20
CA TYR A 327 -0.32 18.53 2.37
C TYR A 327 0.99 18.68 3.14
N LYS A 328 1.74 19.73 2.81
CA LYS A 328 3.08 20.02 3.36
C LYS A 328 3.22 19.78 4.87
N PRO A 329 2.24 20.16 5.73
CA PRO A 329 2.37 19.91 7.16
C PRO A 329 2.45 18.44 7.53
N PHE A 330 2.02 17.49 6.70
CA PHE A 330 2.19 16.05 7.00
C PHE A 330 3.37 15.40 6.29
N VAL A 331 4.11 16.12 5.44
CA VAL A 331 5.28 15.57 4.73
C VAL A 331 6.46 15.50 5.70
N THR A 332 6.99 14.30 5.92
CA THR A 332 8.10 14.04 6.86
C THR A 332 9.45 13.88 6.16
N GLY A 333 9.46 13.75 4.83
CA GLY A 333 10.68 13.51 4.07
C GLY A 333 10.51 13.60 2.57
N LYS A 334 11.61 13.35 1.86
CA LYS A 334 11.66 13.31 0.39
C LYS A 334 12.31 12.05 -0.12
N VAL A 335 11.96 11.68 -1.35
CA VAL A 335 12.65 10.62 -2.10
C VAL A 335 13.13 11.18 -3.42
N ASP A 336 14.42 11.01 -3.67
CA ASP A 336 15.02 11.29 -4.95
C ASP A 336 15.31 9.97 -5.67
N PHE A 337 15.03 9.95 -6.96
CA PHE A 337 15.33 8.83 -7.83
C PHE A 337 16.61 9.17 -8.59
N GLU A 338 17.64 8.34 -8.50
CA GLU A 338 18.84 8.50 -9.34
C GLU A 338 18.50 8.19 -10.80
N GLU A 339 19.09 8.92 -11.75
CA GLU A 339 18.95 8.64 -13.17
C GLU A 339 19.54 7.26 -13.49
N LEU A 340 18.77 6.45 -14.21
CA LEU A 340 19.25 5.16 -14.70
C LEU A 340 20.14 5.36 -15.94
N PRO A 341 21.19 4.56 -16.12
CA PRO A 341 21.90 4.50 -17.39
C PRO A 341 20.96 4.24 -18.57
N GLU A 342 21.22 4.86 -19.71
CA GLU A 342 20.39 4.72 -20.92
C GLU A 342 20.22 3.24 -21.33
N GLY A 343 18.98 2.82 -21.55
CA GLY A 343 18.65 1.42 -21.88
C GLY A 343 18.67 0.44 -20.70
N SER A 344 18.74 0.93 -19.45
CA SER A 344 18.56 0.10 -18.27
C SER A 344 17.15 0.23 -17.68
N GLU A 345 16.52 -0.91 -17.42
CA GLU A 345 15.28 -0.97 -16.66
C GLU A 345 15.60 -1.14 -15.17
N ARG A 346 14.87 -0.42 -14.30
CA ARG A 346 14.94 -0.61 -12.83
C ARG A 346 14.67 -2.07 -12.44
N LEU A 347 13.82 -2.75 -13.20
CA LEU A 347 13.49 -4.18 -13.08
C LEU A 347 14.68 -5.13 -13.23
N GLY A 348 15.78 -4.73 -13.88
CA GLY A 348 16.79 -5.68 -14.37
C GLY A 348 18.21 -5.55 -13.85
N LYS A 349 18.60 -4.46 -13.16
CA LYS A 349 20.03 -4.22 -12.84
C LYS A 349 20.36 -3.62 -11.48
N CYS A 350 19.38 -3.18 -10.67
CA CYS A 350 19.66 -2.74 -9.31
C CYS A 350 19.46 -3.92 -8.33
N TYR A 351 20.36 -4.88 -8.40
CA TYR A 351 20.49 -5.91 -7.38
C TYR A 351 21.47 -5.40 -6.33
N LEU A 352 21.01 -5.05 -5.11
CA LEU A 352 21.91 -5.11 -3.97
C LEU A 352 22.31 -6.59 -3.86
N GLN A 353 23.50 -6.95 -4.35
CA GLN A 353 23.97 -8.30 -4.10
C GLN A 353 24.25 -8.42 -2.60
N PRO A 354 23.99 -9.58 -1.98
CA PRO A 354 24.32 -9.82 -0.58
C PRO A 354 25.77 -9.54 -0.19
N LYS A 355 26.67 -9.36 -1.18
CA LYS A 355 28.09 -9.07 -1.02
C LYS A 355 28.45 -7.59 -1.03
N ASP A 356 27.55 -6.68 -1.43
CA ASP A 356 27.75 -5.22 -1.32
C ASP A 356 27.55 -4.73 0.14
N ARG A 357 27.98 -5.58 1.07
CA ARG A 357 27.56 -5.69 2.47
C ARG A 357 28.38 -4.80 3.42
N GLU A 358 28.97 -3.73 2.93
CA GLU A 358 29.42 -2.64 3.79
C GLU A 358 28.32 -1.59 3.78
N VAL A 359 27.29 -1.82 4.60
CA VAL A 359 26.41 -0.75 5.04
C VAL A 359 27.32 0.27 5.70
N ALA A 360 27.53 1.42 5.06
CA ALA A 360 28.28 2.52 5.63
C ALA A 360 27.79 2.76 7.07
N PRO A 361 28.68 3.09 8.03
CA PRO A 361 28.28 3.40 9.39
C PRO A 361 27.15 4.44 9.35
N ILE A 362 25.98 4.06 9.85
CA ILE A 362 24.81 4.92 9.84
C ILE A 362 24.94 5.82 11.05
N ASP A 363 25.43 7.04 10.81
CA ASP A 363 25.48 8.11 11.79
C ASP A 363 24.02 8.47 12.20
N PRO A 364 23.69 8.58 13.49
CA PRO A 364 22.33 8.85 13.93
C PRO A 364 22.11 10.36 13.94
N GLU A 365 21.71 10.91 12.80
CA GLU A 365 20.92 12.15 12.56
C GLU A 365 21.23 12.66 11.12
N ASP A 366 20.19 13.00 10.36
CA ASP A 366 20.21 13.69 9.06
C ASP A 366 20.94 13.09 7.84
N VAL A 367 21.50 11.88 7.92
CA VAL A 367 22.12 11.24 6.74
C VAL A 367 21.06 10.57 5.86
N PRO A 368 20.97 10.90 4.56
CA PRO A 368 20.02 10.27 3.67
C PRO A 368 20.31 8.76 3.52
N ARG A 369 19.24 7.97 3.41
CA ARG A 369 19.35 6.54 3.14
C ARG A 369 19.38 6.31 1.64
N THR A 370 20.54 5.96 1.09
CA THR A 370 20.68 5.60 -0.32
C THR A 370 20.57 4.09 -0.51
N PHE A 371 19.67 3.67 -1.40
CA PHE A 371 19.48 2.29 -1.80
C PHE A 371 19.31 2.24 -3.31
N CYS A 372 20.04 1.40 -4.03
CA CYS A 372 19.70 1.00 -5.40
C CYS A 372 19.09 2.09 -6.32
N GLY A 373 19.72 3.25 -6.43
CA GLY A 373 19.22 4.34 -7.28
C GLY A 373 18.06 5.15 -6.69
N TYR A 374 17.93 5.18 -5.36
CA TYR A 374 16.99 5.99 -4.59
C TYR A 374 17.71 6.58 -3.38
N THR A 375 17.40 7.82 -3.04
CA THR A 375 17.89 8.49 -1.84
C THR A 375 16.69 8.98 -1.03
N ILE A 376 16.51 8.43 0.18
CA ILE A 376 15.46 8.83 1.11
C ILE A 376 16.04 9.84 2.10
N TRP A 377 15.49 11.04 2.09
CA TRP A 377 15.77 12.08 3.07
C TRP A 377 14.68 12.03 4.14
N ASP A 378 14.99 11.38 5.27
CA ASP A 378 14.08 11.29 6.41
C ASP A 378 14.10 12.59 7.24
N HIS A 379 13.06 12.79 8.06
CA HIS A 379 13.02 13.79 9.12
C HIS A 379 13.38 15.23 8.70
N ILE A 380 12.71 15.73 7.66
CA ILE A 380 12.65 17.18 7.47
C ILE A 380 11.88 17.73 8.68
N ASP A 381 12.53 18.51 9.54
CA ASP A 381 11.99 19.11 10.77
C ASP A 381 10.55 19.61 10.58
N ASN A 382 9.58 18.75 10.94
CA ASN A 382 8.17 19.00 10.73
C ASN A 382 7.40 18.72 12.02
N ALA A 383 7.16 19.81 12.76
CA ALA A 383 6.52 19.79 14.06
C ALA A 383 5.09 19.20 14.08
N ALA A 384 4.46 18.95 12.93
CA ALA A 384 3.11 18.39 12.90
C ALA A 384 3.05 16.85 12.84
N VAL A 385 4.20 16.17 12.69
CA VAL A 385 4.30 14.71 12.74
C VAL A 385 5.46 14.31 13.66
N ASP A 386 5.12 14.01 14.92
CA ASP A 386 6.08 13.66 15.98
C ASP A 386 6.22 12.14 16.19
N ASN A 387 5.87 11.36 15.16
CA ASN A 387 5.92 9.90 15.22
C ASN A 387 6.88 9.35 14.16
N PRO A 388 8.09 8.88 14.53
CA PRO A 388 9.05 8.31 13.59
C PRO A 388 8.58 7.03 12.87
N ARG A 389 7.47 6.42 13.30
CA ARG A 389 6.85 5.27 12.62
C ARG A 389 5.94 5.66 11.46
N ILE A 390 5.70 6.96 11.28
CA ILE A 390 4.94 7.52 10.18
C ILE A 390 5.90 8.27 9.25
N GLN A 391 6.04 7.78 8.03
CA GLN A 391 6.80 8.42 6.97
C GLN A 391 5.85 8.82 5.85
N VAL A 392 5.79 10.11 5.56
CA VAL A 392 5.08 10.67 4.40
C VAL A 392 6.10 11.35 3.52
N LEU A 393 6.44 10.68 2.43
CA LEU A 393 7.52 11.06 1.54
C LEU A 393 6.97 11.67 0.24
N SER A 394 7.52 12.83 -0.12
CA SER A 394 7.32 13.42 -1.44
C SER A 394 8.45 13.01 -2.37
N ALA A 395 8.11 12.44 -3.52
CA ALA A 395 9.10 12.03 -4.52
C ALA A 395 9.30 13.14 -5.59
N GLU A 396 10.53 13.61 -5.81
CA GLU A 396 10.83 14.67 -6.79
C GLU A 396 10.72 14.18 -8.25
N GLU A 397 10.56 15.13 -9.18
CA GLU A 397 10.33 14.91 -10.61
C GLU A 397 11.59 14.37 -11.31
N ALA A 398 11.83 13.07 -11.15
CA ALA A 398 12.74 12.28 -11.98
C ALA A 398 12.23 10.83 -12.06
N VAL A 399 10.92 10.67 -12.27
CA VAL A 399 10.43 9.48 -12.97
C VAL A 399 10.41 9.88 -14.43
N GLY A 400 11.44 9.42 -15.13
CA GLY A 400 11.77 9.80 -16.49
C GLY A 400 10.65 9.60 -17.51
N ASP A 401 10.94 10.08 -18.71
CA ASP A 401 10.32 9.70 -19.97
C ASP A 401 8.90 10.19 -20.30
N GLY A 402 8.28 11.05 -19.48
CA GLY A 402 7.06 11.77 -19.89
C GLY A 402 5.84 10.84 -20.10
N HIS A 403 5.91 9.61 -19.61
CA HIS A 403 4.88 8.59 -19.74
C HIS A 403 4.11 8.39 -18.42
N GLY A 404 3.07 9.21 -18.22
CA GLY A 404 1.84 8.81 -17.52
C GLY A 404 1.92 8.31 -16.07
N LEU A 405 0.75 7.96 -15.54
CA LEU A 405 0.53 7.51 -14.15
C LEU A 405 1.17 6.16 -13.81
N GLU A 406 1.44 5.32 -14.82
CA GLU A 406 1.84 3.92 -14.66
C GLU A 406 3.34 3.74 -14.39
N VAL A 407 4.22 4.49 -15.07
CA VAL A 407 5.67 4.45 -14.83
C VAL A 407 6.01 4.89 -13.40
N ASN A 408 5.24 5.85 -12.86
CA ASN A 408 5.32 6.26 -11.45
C ASN A 408 5.03 5.10 -10.49
N LEU A 409 4.04 4.25 -10.78
CA LEU A 409 3.69 3.14 -9.89
C LEU A 409 4.80 2.09 -9.83
N VAL A 410 5.43 1.77 -10.95
CA VAL A 410 6.53 0.80 -11.01
C VAL A 410 7.65 1.24 -10.05
N ASN A 411 8.11 2.48 -10.17
CA ASN A 411 9.19 3.01 -9.33
C ASN A 411 8.84 3.06 -7.85
N LEU A 412 7.60 3.45 -7.52
CA LEU A 412 7.10 3.48 -6.17
C LEU A 412 6.93 2.08 -5.57
N MET A 413 6.55 1.10 -6.38
CA MET A 413 6.51 -0.31 -5.96
C MET A 413 7.93 -0.78 -5.63
N TYR A 414 8.91 -0.50 -6.48
CA TYR A 414 10.31 -0.87 -6.20
C TYR A 414 10.86 -0.22 -4.95
N LEU A 415 10.58 1.07 -4.74
CA LEU A 415 10.93 1.73 -3.49
C LEU A 415 10.33 0.99 -2.28
N ALA A 416 9.03 0.65 -2.35
CA ALA A 416 8.37 -0.10 -1.28
C ALA A 416 9.04 -1.46 -1.03
N LEU A 417 9.34 -2.24 -2.07
CA LEU A 417 10.03 -3.53 -1.94
C LEU A 417 11.40 -3.38 -1.29
N ASN A 418 12.17 -2.36 -1.67
CA ASN A 418 13.49 -2.12 -1.09
C ASN A 418 13.40 -1.70 0.38
N VAL A 419 12.43 -0.85 0.75
CA VAL A 419 12.19 -0.50 2.16
C VAL A 419 11.80 -1.74 2.97
N ILE A 420 10.93 -2.60 2.42
CA ILE A 420 10.54 -3.87 3.08
C ILE A 420 11.77 -4.76 3.30
N ALA A 421 12.58 -4.97 2.25
CA ALA A 421 13.78 -5.80 2.34
C ALA A 421 14.80 -5.23 3.32
N GLU A 422 14.95 -3.90 3.39
CA GLU A 422 15.87 -3.26 4.33
C GLU A 422 15.39 -3.33 5.78
N GLU A 423 14.10 -3.09 6.05
CA GLU A 423 13.49 -3.28 7.37
C GLU A 423 13.71 -4.72 7.87
N GLU A 424 13.62 -5.71 6.97
CA GLU A 424 13.94 -7.11 7.28
C GLU A 424 15.44 -7.33 7.59
N ARG A 425 16.35 -6.65 6.89
CA ARG A 425 17.80 -6.73 7.17
C ARG A 425 18.20 -6.03 8.47
N LEU A 426 17.59 -4.90 8.79
CA LEU A 426 17.85 -4.18 10.05
C LEU A 426 17.41 -5.02 11.26
N ASN A 427 16.29 -5.73 11.16
CA ASN A 427 15.82 -6.66 12.19
C ASN A 427 16.80 -7.84 12.44
N LEU A 428 17.64 -8.18 11.48
CA LEU A 428 18.69 -9.20 11.62
C LEU A 428 19.98 -8.66 12.25
N LYS A 429 20.28 -7.35 12.12
CA LYS A 429 21.52 -6.73 12.61
C LYS A 429 21.39 -6.10 14.00
N SER A 430 20.17 -5.77 14.44
CA SER A 430 19.91 -5.29 15.80
C SER A 430 19.82 -6.44 16.83
N ARG A 431 20.21 -7.66 16.42
CA ARG A 431 20.29 -8.91 17.19
C ARG A 431 21.73 -9.40 17.10
#